data_AF-F3FY89-F1
#
_entry.id   AF-F3FY89-F1
#
_cell.length_a   1.000
_cell.length_b   1.000
_cell.length_c   1.000
_cell.angle_alpha   90.00
_cell.angle_beta   90.00
_cell.angle_gamma   90.00
#
_symmetry.space_group_name_H-M   'P 1'
#
loop_
_entity.id
_entity.type
_entity.pdbx_description
1 polymer ?
#
loop_
_entity_poly.entity_id
_entity_poly.type
_entity_poly.pdbx_seq_one_letter_code
_entity_poly.pdbx_strand_id
1 'polypeptide(L)' 'GRVIEEVHQRIDSTLSKRLRTQARQSGVSAASLVHLAWAQVLGNLSDKRDVVFGT' A
#
# COMPACT_ATOMS: atom_id res chain seq x y z
N GLY A 1 -2.09 11.71 25.59
CA GLY A 1 -2.21 10.95 24.33
C GLY A 1 -0.98 11.22 23.51
N ARG A 2 -0.31 10.20 22.96
CA ARG A 2 0.82 10.43 22.04
C ARG A 2 0.28 11.07 20.76
N VAL A 3 0.99 12.08 20.27
CA VAL A 3 0.77 12.68 18.95
C VAL A 3 1.27 11.68 17.91
N ILE A 4 0.44 11.36 16.91
CA ILE A 4 0.86 10.55 15.77
C ILE A 4 1.58 11.48 14.80
N GLU A 5 2.82 11.15 14.43
CA GLU A 5 3.54 11.88 13.38
C GLU A 5 3.08 11.40 12.01
N GLU A 6 2.56 12.32 11.20
CA GLU A 6 2.09 12.04 9.85
C GLU A 6 3.12 12.46 8.81
N VAL A 7 3.37 11.56 7.84
CA VAL A 7 4.25 11.82 6.71
C VAL A 7 3.47 11.66 5.42
N HIS A 8 3.52 12.67 4.57
CA HIS A 8 2.87 12.67 3.25
C HIS A 8 3.94 12.57 2.16
N GLN A 9 4.01 11.41 1.51
CA GLN A 9 4.88 11.21 0.35
C GLN A 9 4.04 11.08 -0.92
N ARG A 10 4.26 11.99 -1.87
CA ARG A 10 3.63 11.86 -3.20
C ARG A 10 4.30 10.75 -3.99
N ILE A 11 3.46 9.93 -4.62
CA ILE A 11 3.90 8.97 -5.64
C ILE A 11 4.02 9.70 -6.96
N ASP A 12 5.15 9.54 -7.64
CA ASP A 12 5.38 10.10 -8.97
C ASP A 12 4.25 9.70 -9.95
N SER A 13 3.93 10.61 -10.87
CA SER A 13 2.85 10.43 -11.82
C SER A 13 3.06 9.25 -12.77
N THR A 14 4.31 8.98 -13.15
CA THR A 14 4.68 7.86 -14.04
C THR A 14 4.52 6.55 -13.31
N LEU A 15 5.00 6.47 -12.06
CA LEU A 15 4.79 5.30 -11.21
C LEU A 15 3.31 5.05 -10.95
N SER A 16 2.55 6.10 -10.67
CA SER A 16 1.10 6.03 -10.46
C SER A 16 0.37 5.46 -11.69
N LYS A 17 0.74 5.87 -12.90
CA LYS A 17 0.17 5.32 -14.14
C LYS A 17 0.52 3.84 -14.30
N ARG A 18 1.78 3.46 -14.07
CA ARG A 18 2.22 2.06 -14.14
C ARG A 18 1.46 1.16 -13.17
N LEU A 19 1.29 1.59 -11.93
CA LEU A 19 0.51 0.85 -10.92
C LEU A 19 -0.93 0.60 -11.39
N ARG A 20 -1.60 1.61 -11.95
CA ARG A 20 -2.96 1.45 -12.50
C ARG A 20 -3.01 0.50 -13.69
N THR A 21 -2.03 0.55 -14.58
CA THR A 21 -1.93 -0.39 -15.70
C THR A 21 -1.77 -1.83 -15.21
N GLN A 22 -0.88 -2.05 -14.23
CA GLN A 22 -0.67 -3.38 -13.65
C GLN A 22 -1.91 -3.89 -12.92
N ALA A 23 -2.59 -3.03 -12.14
CA ALA A 23 -3.83 -3.40 -11.47
C ALA A 23 -4.88 -3.91 -12.47
N ARG A 24 -5.06 -3.17 -13.57
CA ARG A 24 -5.99 -3.53 -14.64
C ARG A 24 -5.60 -4.83 -15.34
N GLN A 25 -4.31 -5.05 -15.61
CA GLN A 25 -3.80 -6.29 -16.20
C GLN A 25 -4.05 -7.50 -15.30
N SER A 26 -3.98 -7.30 -13.98
CA SER A 26 -4.26 -8.33 -12.98
C SER A 26 -5.74 -8.44 -12.60
N GLY A 27 -6.64 -7.65 -13.19
CA GLY A 27 -8.08 -7.68 -12.91
C GLY A 27 -8.48 -7.13 -11.54
N VAL A 28 -7.64 -6.33 -10.89
CA VAL A 28 -7.87 -5.76 -9.55
C VAL A 28 -7.87 -4.23 -9.56
N SER A 29 -8.33 -3.63 -8.46
CA SER A 29 -8.26 -2.17 -8.29
C SER A 29 -6.86 -1.70 -7.89
N ALA A 30 -6.55 -0.43 -8.16
CA ALA A 30 -5.32 0.17 -7.65
C ALA A 30 -5.30 0.24 -6.11
N ALA A 31 -6.46 0.42 -5.46
CA ALA A 31 -6.57 0.38 -4.00
C ALA A 31 -6.15 -0.99 -3.45
N SER A 32 -6.57 -2.09 -4.09
CA SER A 32 -6.18 -3.46 -3.71
C SER A 32 -4.66 -3.66 -3.76
N LEU A 33 -3.98 -3.12 -4.79
CA LEU A 33 -2.52 -3.15 -4.84
C LEU A 33 -1.86 -2.33 -3.72
N VAL A 34 -2.42 -1.17 -3.39
CA VAL A 34 -1.91 -0.33 -2.30
C VAL A 34 -2.12 -1.01 -0.94
N HIS A 35 -3.27 -1.65 -0.71
CA HIS A 35 -3.48 -2.48 0.48
C HIS A 35 -2.47 -3.62 0.54
N LEU A 36 -2.23 -4.33 -0.57
CA LEU A 36 -1.20 -5.37 -0.60
C LEU A 36 0.20 -4.81 -0.28
N ALA A 37 0.54 -3.61 -0.77
CA ALA A 37 1.81 -2.98 -0.45
C ALA A 37 1.94 -2.67 1.05
N TRP A 38 0.88 -2.12 1.67
CA TRP A 38 0.86 -1.87 3.11
C TRP A 38 0.91 -3.15 3.94
N ALA A 39 0.21 -4.21 3.51
CA ALA A 39 0.27 -5.52 4.15
C ALA A 39 1.71 -6.05 4.19
N GLN A 40 2.45 -5.92 3.09
CA GLN A 40 3.86 -6.31 3.03
C GLN A 40 4.76 -5.46 3.94
N VAL A 41 4.55 -4.14 3.98
CA VAL A 41 5.32 -3.27 4.89
C VAL A 41 5.07 -3.67 6.34
N LEU A 42 3.81 -3.82 6.74
CA LEU A 42 3.44 -4.21 8.10
C LEU A 42 3.98 -5.60 8.45
N GLY A 43 3.85 -6.58 7.54
CA GLY A 43 4.35 -7.93 7.76
C GLY A 43 5.86 -7.98 7.98
N ASN A 44 6.62 -7.25 7.15
CA ASN A 44 8.06 -7.15 7.30
C ASN A 44 8.49 -6.44 8.59
N LEU A 45 7.81 -5.33 8.95
CA LEU A 45 8.16 -4.56 10.16
C LEU A 45 7.75 -5.25 11.47
N SER A 46 6.74 -6.12 11.43
CA SER A 46 6.23 -6.84 12.61
C SER A 46 6.72 -8.28 12.72
N ASP A 47 7.53 -8.75 11.76
CA ASP A 47 7.92 -10.16 11.60
C ASP A 47 6.69 -11.10 11.60
N LYS A 48 5.63 -10.66 10.92
CA LYS A 48 4.37 -11.40 10.75
C LYS A 48 4.14 -11.74 9.30
N ARG A 49 3.71 -12.97 9.06
CA ARG A 49 3.29 -13.43 7.73
C ARG A 49 1.84 -13.09 7.40
N ASP A 50 1.02 -12.93 8.42
CA ASP A 50 -0.40 -12.62 8.30
C ASP A 50 -0.70 -11.35 9.10
N VAL A 51 -1.29 -10.35 8.44
CA VAL A 51 -1.54 -9.03 8.99
C VAL A 51 -2.97 -8.60 8.69
N VAL A 52 -3.63 -8.05 9.71
CA VAL A 52 -4.97 -7.48 9.60
C VAL A 52 -4.90 -6.00 9.92
N PHE A 53 -5.37 -5.17 9.00
CA PHE A 53 -5.46 -3.72 9.17
C PHE A 53 -6.68 -3.18 8.41
N GLY A 54 -7.24 -2.07 8.91
CA GLY A 54 -8.46 -1.46 8.36
C GLY A 54 -8.23 -0.62 7.11
N THR A 55 -9.34 -0.20 6.48
CA THR A 55 -9.38 0.64 5.27
C THR A 55 -10.40 1.75 5.43
#